data_AF-A0A965S7J7-F1
#
_entry.id   AF-A0A965S7J7-F1
#
_cell.length_a   1.000
_cell.length_b   1.000
_cell.length_c   1.000
_cell.angle_alpha   90.00
_cell.angle_beta   90.00
_cell.angle_gamma   90.00
#
_symmetry.space_group_name_H-M   'P 1'
#
loop_
_entity.id
_entity.type
_entity.pdbx_description
1 polymer ?
#
loop_
_entity_poly.entity_id
_entity_poly.type
_entity_poly.pdbx_seq_one_letter_code
_entity_poly.pdbx_strand_id
1 'polypeptide(L)'
;MQVPVARPSATQLAQYAPESTADGALLAFCQSPLADEPARARWPLQAQLLDALERGNEADLPAASRIAGISLAAALEVLAKWCHDLARVQAGGTPRFLPSRDAALRGIASRASVLGILHMSERLKTWQRHAEHPLNVPLTLADILLEYRSEAFPRSPRA
;
A
#
# COMPACT_ATOMS: atom_id res chain seq x y z
N MET A 1 16.28 18.98 -31.13
CA MET A 1 16.95 17.68 -31.28
C MET A 1 16.19 16.65 -30.45
N GLN A 2 15.49 15.71 -31.09
CA GLN A 2 14.80 14.61 -30.39
C GLN A 2 15.76 13.43 -30.29
N VAL A 3 16.02 12.95 -29.07
CA VAL A 3 16.80 11.73 -28.84
C VAL A 3 15.84 10.54 -28.95
N PRO A 4 16.07 9.55 -29.82
CA PRO A 4 15.19 8.41 -29.95
C PRO A 4 15.35 7.50 -28.73
N VAL A 5 14.31 7.38 -27.90
CA VAL A 5 14.29 6.43 -26.79
C VAL A 5 13.95 5.05 -27.36
N ALA A 6 14.98 4.25 -27.63
CA ALA A 6 14.81 2.86 -28.04
C ALA A 6 14.19 2.03 -26.91
N ARG A 7 13.20 1.20 -27.24
CA ARG A 7 12.53 0.30 -26.29
C ARG A 7 13.54 -0.75 -25.80
N PRO A 8 13.79 -0.90 -24.48
CA PRO A 8 14.80 -1.84 -23.99
C PRO A 8 14.43 -3.28 -24.35
N SER A 9 15.45 -4.08 -24.67
CA SER A 9 15.32 -5.50 -25.03
C SER A 9 14.95 -6.37 -23.83
N ALA A 10 14.31 -7.53 -24.07
CA ALA A 10 13.86 -8.43 -23.00
C ALA A 10 14.99 -8.90 -22.07
N THR A 11 16.21 -9.04 -22.60
CA THR A 11 17.42 -9.40 -21.82
C THR A 11 17.87 -8.25 -20.91
N GLN A 12 17.70 -6.99 -21.32
CA GLN A 12 17.99 -5.84 -20.47
C GLN A 12 16.95 -5.70 -19.35
N LEU A 13 15.68 -6.01 -19.62
CA LEU A 13 14.64 -6.04 -18.58
C LEU A 13 14.90 -7.12 -17.51
N ALA A 14 15.51 -8.24 -17.89
CA ALA A 14 15.89 -9.30 -16.97
C ALA A 14 17.03 -8.89 -16.02
N GLN A 15 17.90 -7.95 -16.42
CA GLN A 15 18.98 -7.42 -15.57
C GLN A 15 18.47 -6.49 -14.47
N TYR A 16 17.27 -5.96 -14.62
CA TYR A 16 16.58 -5.15 -13.62
C TYR A 16 15.60 -5.95 -12.77
N ALA A 17 15.56 -7.29 -12.90
CA ALA A 17 14.71 -8.11 -12.06
C ALA A 17 15.20 -7.96 -10.60
N PRO A 18 14.45 -7.27 -9.73
CA PRO A 18 14.90 -7.10 -8.37
C PRO A 18 14.85 -8.46 -7.68
N GLU A 19 15.92 -8.82 -6.98
CA GLU A 19 15.79 -9.75 -5.86
C GLU A 19 14.66 -9.23 -4.97
N SER A 20 13.75 -10.12 -4.55
CA SER A 20 12.50 -9.77 -3.88
C SER A 20 12.76 -9.18 -2.48
N THR A 21 13.26 -7.96 -2.46
CA THR A 21 13.57 -7.15 -1.29
C THR A 21 13.07 -5.74 -1.59
N ALA A 22 12.47 -5.08 -0.60
CA ALA A 22 11.90 -3.74 -0.77
C ALA A 22 12.92 -2.73 -1.38
N ASP A 23 14.21 -2.93 -1.11
CA ASP A 23 15.32 -2.11 -1.61
C ASP A 23 15.55 -2.25 -3.13
N GLY A 24 15.44 -3.47 -3.69
CA GLY A 24 15.59 -3.70 -5.13
C GLY A 24 14.45 -3.08 -5.93
N ALA A 25 13.23 -3.17 -5.42
CA ALA A 25 12.05 -2.55 -6.02
C ALA A 25 12.12 -1.00 -5.96
N LEU A 26 12.61 -0.45 -4.85
CA LEU A 26 12.85 0.99 -4.71
C LEU A 26 13.91 1.48 -5.71
N LEU A 27 15.02 0.76 -5.86
CA LEU A 27 16.08 1.14 -6.79
C LEU A 27 15.57 1.16 -8.23
N ALA A 28 14.81 0.14 -8.64
CA ALA A 28 14.17 0.09 -9.96
C ALA A 28 13.15 1.23 -10.16
N PHE A 29 12.34 1.55 -9.14
CA PHE A 29 11.39 2.68 -9.20
C PHE A 29 12.12 4.02 -9.32
N CYS A 30 13.18 4.24 -8.53
CA CYS A 30 13.97 5.46 -8.56
C CYS A 30 14.66 5.69 -9.92
N GLN A 31 15.03 4.62 -10.60
CA GLN A 31 15.64 4.66 -11.93
C GLN A 31 14.61 4.77 -13.08
N SER A 32 13.32 4.67 -12.79
CA SER A 32 12.26 4.76 -13.80
C SER A 32 12.09 6.19 -14.33
N PRO A 33 12.07 6.40 -15.66
CA PRO A 33 11.89 7.72 -16.27
C PRO A 33 10.47 8.29 -16.09
N LEU A 34 9.51 7.46 -15.67
CA LEU A 34 8.12 7.86 -15.42
C LEU A 34 7.87 8.36 -13.99
N ALA A 35 8.80 8.09 -13.06
CA ALA A 35 8.66 8.57 -11.69
C ALA A 35 9.03 10.05 -11.62
N ASP A 36 8.20 10.86 -10.97
CA ASP A 36 8.53 12.22 -10.57
C ASP A 36 9.33 12.24 -9.25
N GLU A 37 10.08 13.31 -9.01
CA GLU A 37 10.96 13.45 -7.84
C GLU A 37 10.21 13.31 -6.50
N PRO A 38 9.08 13.98 -6.25
CA PRO A 38 8.36 13.81 -4.99
C PRO A 38 7.76 12.41 -4.86
N ALA A 39 7.41 11.74 -5.96
CA ALA A 39 6.99 10.35 -5.91
C ALA A 39 8.12 9.38 -5.51
N ARG A 40 9.36 9.64 -5.94
CA ARG A 40 10.54 8.90 -5.47
C ARG A 40 10.79 9.12 -4.00
N ALA A 41 10.75 10.36 -3.53
CA ALA A 41 10.99 10.69 -2.13
C ALA A 41 9.99 10.02 -1.16
N ARG A 42 8.72 9.87 -1.56
CA ARG A 42 7.69 9.23 -0.72
C ARG A 42 7.67 7.70 -0.77
N TRP A 43 8.28 7.07 -1.77
CA TRP A 43 8.20 5.61 -1.95
C TRP A 43 8.62 4.82 -0.69
N PRO A 44 9.73 5.14 0.00
CA PRO A 44 10.12 4.39 1.20
C PRO A 44 9.02 4.37 2.27
N LEU A 45 8.32 5.49 2.46
CA LEU A 45 7.21 5.59 3.43
C LEU A 45 5.97 4.83 2.94
N GLN A 46 5.70 4.83 1.64
CA GLN A 46 4.63 4.00 1.04
C GLN A 46 4.93 2.50 1.24
N ALA A 47 6.17 2.08 1.02
CA ALA A 47 6.60 0.70 1.23
C ALA A 47 6.43 0.30 2.71
N GLN A 48 6.85 1.15 3.65
CA GLN A 48 6.67 0.90 5.08
C GLN A 48 5.19 0.82 5.49
N LEU A 49 4.31 1.64 4.89
CA LEU A 49 2.87 1.54 5.10
C LEU A 49 2.34 0.20 4.57
N LEU A 50 2.72 -0.22 3.37
CA LEU A 50 2.34 -1.53 2.82
C LEU A 50 2.83 -2.68 3.69
N ASP A 51 4.07 -2.62 4.18
CA ASP A 51 4.63 -3.61 5.11
C ASP A 51 3.86 -3.64 6.44
N ALA A 52 3.30 -2.51 6.89
CA ALA A 52 2.43 -2.47 8.06
C ALA A 52 1.06 -3.12 7.80
N LEU A 53 0.48 -2.87 6.62
CA LEU A 53 -0.81 -3.44 6.22
C LEU A 53 -0.73 -4.95 5.98
N GLU A 54 0.40 -5.44 5.47
CA GLU A 54 0.69 -6.87 5.27
C GLU A 54 0.60 -7.68 6.57
N ARG A 55 0.79 -7.04 7.74
CA ARG A 55 0.61 -7.71 9.04
C ARG A 55 -0.85 -7.96 9.42
N GLY A 56 -1.81 -7.40 8.67
CA GLY A 56 -3.25 -7.57 8.92
C GLY A 56 -3.64 -7.14 10.33
N ASN A 57 -4.18 -8.07 11.13
CA ASN A 57 -4.60 -7.79 12.52
C ASN A 57 -3.45 -7.38 13.46
N GLU A 58 -2.19 -7.67 13.06
CA GLU A 58 -0.97 -7.36 13.81
C GLU A 58 -0.32 -6.05 13.33
N ALA A 59 -1.02 -5.23 12.55
CA ALA A 59 -0.49 -3.95 12.10
C ALA A 59 0.00 -3.10 13.29
N ASP A 60 1.28 -2.75 13.22
CA ASP A 60 2.07 -2.09 14.26
C ASP A 60 1.65 -0.62 14.35
N LEU A 61 0.93 -0.22 15.39
CA LEU A 61 0.49 1.17 15.58
C LEU A 61 1.68 2.15 15.68
N PRO A 62 2.79 1.83 16.38
CA PRO A 62 4.04 2.58 16.27
C PRO A 62 4.56 2.83 14.85
N ALA A 63 4.18 2.01 13.86
CA ALA A 63 4.53 2.27 12.46
C ALA A 63 3.95 3.60 11.97
N ALA A 64 2.80 4.05 12.49
CA ALA A 64 2.16 5.32 12.14
C ALA A 64 3.12 6.51 12.31
N SER A 65 3.89 6.55 13.40
CA SER A 65 4.88 7.61 13.64
C SER A 65 6.06 7.55 12.68
N ARG A 66 6.48 6.35 12.27
CA ARG A 66 7.58 6.18 11.30
C ARG A 66 7.18 6.60 9.90
N ILE A 67 5.92 6.36 9.52
CA ILE A 67 5.39 6.72 8.21
C ILE A 67 4.85 8.15 8.12
N ALA A 68 4.74 8.88 9.24
CA ALA A 68 4.07 10.19 9.32
C ALA A 68 4.66 11.30 8.42
N GLY A 69 5.85 11.11 7.85
CA GLY A 69 6.39 11.98 6.81
C GLY A 69 5.63 11.90 5.47
N ILE A 70 4.77 10.88 5.29
CA ILE A 70 3.87 10.78 4.15
C ILE A 70 2.69 11.74 4.37
N SER A 71 2.25 12.43 3.32
CA SER A 71 1.00 13.18 3.43
C SER A 71 -0.17 12.23 3.69
N LEU A 72 -1.13 12.65 4.51
CA LEU A 72 -2.30 11.84 4.83
C LEU A 72 -3.06 11.43 3.56
N ALA A 73 -3.18 12.34 2.59
CA ALA A 73 -3.77 12.05 1.28
C ALA A 73 -3.07 10.89 0.54
N ALA A 74 -1.72 10.89 0.54
CA ALA A 74 -0.96 9.83 -0.11
C ALA A 74 -1.06 8.49 0.65
N ALA A 75 -1.11 8.51 1.98
CA ALA A 75 -1.36 7.30 2.77
C ALA A 75 -2.75 6.71 2.49
N LEU A 76 -3.79 7.56 2.46
CA LEU A 76 -5.16 7.15 2.15
C LEU A 76 -5.29 6.58 0.74
N GLU A 77 -4.56 7.14 -0.24
CA GLU A 77 -4.50 6.60 -1.60
C GLU A 77 -3.89 5.19 -1.63
N VAL A 78 -2.76 4.98 -0.93
CA VAL A 78 -2.12 3.66 -0.82
C VAL A 78 -3.05 2.65 -0.15
N LEU A 79 -3.70 3.06 0.94
CA LEU A 79 -4.61 2.20 1.68
C LEU A 79 -5.86 1.84 0.86
N ALA A 80 -6.40 2.77 0.08
CA ALA A 80 -7.51 2.50 -0.83
C ALA A 80 -7.13 1.47 -1.92
N LYS A 81 -5.94 1.62 -2.51
CA LYS A 81 -5.40 0.65 -3.49
C LYS A 81 -5.20 -0.73 -2.87
N TRP A 82 -4.67 -0.78 -1.64
CA TRP A 82 -4.51 -2.00 -0.87
C TRP A 82 -5.84 -2.71 -0.61
N CYS A 83 -6.84 -2.01 -0.06
CA CYS A 83 -8.17 -2.56 0.19
C CYS A 83 -8.83 -3.07 -1.10
N HIS A 84 -8.69 -2.34 -2.21
CA HIS A 84 -9.20 -2.77 -3.50
C HIS A 84 -8.57 -4.08 -3.96
N ASP A 85 -7.24 -4.16 -3.95
CA ASP A 85 -6.53 -5.36 -4.39
C ASP A 85 -6.74 -6.53 -3.44
N LEU A 86 -6.86 -6.29 -2.13
CA LEU A 86 -7.20 -7.32 -1.16
C LEU A 86 -8.58 -7.93 -1.44
N ALA A 87 -9.60 -7.10 -1.74
CA ALA A 87 -10.92 -7.58 -2.14
C ALA A 87 -10.86 -8.38 -3.46
N ARG A 88 -10.08 -7.91 -4.45
CA ARG A 88 -9.88 -8.64 -5.72
C ARG A 88 -9.26 -10.01 -5.51
N VAL A 89 -8.19 -10.08 -4.71
CA VAL A 89 -7.48 -11.33 -4.41
C VAL A 89 -8.38 -12.29 -3.64
N GLN A 90 -9.14 -11.78 -2.67
CA GLN A 90 -10.10 -12.58 -1.91
C GLN A 90 -11.20 -13.17 -2.81
N ALA A 91 -11.61 -12.45 -3.85
CA ALA A 91 -12.54 -12.94 -4.88
C ALA A 91 -11.90 -13.89 -5.91
N GLY A 92 -10.64 -14.29 -5.73
CA GLY A 92 -9.90 -15.19 -6.63
C GLY A 92 -9.20 -14.50 -7.81
N GLY A 93 -9.22 -13.16 -7.85
CA GLY A 93 -8.55 -12.37 -8.89
C GLY A 93 -7.07 -12.12 -8.62
N THR A 94 -6.49 -11.25 -9.45
CA THR A 94 -5.14 -10.70 -9.30
C THR A 94 -5.17 -9.23 -8.87
N PRO A 95 -4.16 -8.75 -8.13
CA PRO A 95 -3.99 -7.33 -7.79
C PRO A 95 -3.90 -6.49 -9.06
N ARG A 96 -4.56 -5.34 -9.06
CA ARG A 96 -4.53 -4.38 -10.17
C ARG A 96 -3.49 -3.29 -9.94
N PHE A 97 -3.39 -2.76 -8.72
CA PHE A 97 -2.57 -1.59 -8.41
C PHE A 97 -1.21 -1.97 -7.82
N LEU A 98 -1.16 -3.06 -7.05
CA LEU A 98 0.01 -3.52 -6.31
C LEU A 98 0.41 -4.95 -6.74
N PRO A 99 0.73 -5.17 -8.04
CA PRO A 99 1.07 -6.51 -8.53
C PRO A 99 2.32 -7.10 -7.85
N SER A 100 3.26 -6.25 -7.42
CA SER A 100 4.45 -6.69 -6.67
C SER A 100 4.14 -7.20 -5.25
N ARG A 101 2.91 -6.99 -4.75
CA ARG A 101 2.45 -7.43 -3.43
C ARG A 101 1.44 -8.58 -3.52
N ASP A 102 1.35 -9.29 -4.66
CA ASP A 102 0.40 -10.41 -4.82
C ASP A 102 0.57 -11.49 -3.74
N ALA A 103 1.81 -11.90 -3.45
CA ALA A 103 2.08 -12.90 -2.42
C ALA A 103 1.62 -12.44 -1.02
N ALA A 104 1.92 -11.18 -0.65
CA ALA A 104 1.49 -10.57 0.60
C ALA A 104 -0.03 -10.51 0.73
N LEU A 105 -0.72 -10.02 -0.31
CA LEU A 105 -2.17 -9.92 -0.36
C LEU A 105 -2.83 -11.30 -0.24
N ARG A 106 -2.33 -12.30 -0.96
CA ARG A 106 -2.83 -13.70 -0.87
C ARG A 106 -2.62 -14.27 0.54
N GLY A 107 -1.49 -13.97 1.17
CA GLY A 107 -1.16 -14.44 2.51
C GLY A 107 -2.16 -14.01 3.59
N ILE A 108 -2.78 -12.84 3.43
CA ILE A 108 -3.75 -12.30 4.40
C ILE A 108 -5.21 -12.34 3.94
N ALA A 109 -5.49 -12.54 2.64
CA ALA A 109 -6.84 -12.51 2.08
C ALA A 109 -7.81 -13.51 2.73
N SER A 110 -7.32 -14.69 3.15
CA SER A 110 -8.14 -15.70 3.81
C SER A 110 -8.61 -15.31 5.22
N ARG A 111 -7.86 -14.41 5.88
CA ARG A 111 -8.16 -13.91 7.23
C ARG A 111 -8.99 -12.62 7.22
N ALA A 112 -9.08 -11.97 6.06
CA ALA A 112 -9.78 -10.71 5.93
C ALA A 112 -11.30 -10.92 5.81
N SER A 113 -12.09 -10.00 6.34
CA SER A 113 -13.54 -9.97 6.15
C SER A 113 -13.88 -9.20 4.88
N VAL A 114 -14.60 -9.82 3.93
CA VAL A 114 -15.08 -9.13 2.70
C VAL A 114 -15.89 -7.88 3.07
N LEU A 115 -16.84 -8.01 4.00
CA LEU A 115 -17.67 -6.90 4.47
C LEU A 115 -16.82 -5.83 5.16
N GLY A 116 -15.83 -6.25 5.94
CA GLY A 116 -14.88 -5.35 6.59
C GLY A 116 -14.05 -4.54 5.61
N ILE A 117 -13.57 -5.16 4.53
CA ILE A 117 -12.82 -4.46 3.47
C ILE A 117 -13.72 -3.44 2.75
N LEU A 118 -14.98 -3.78 2.50
CA LEU A 118 -15.94 -2.87 1.88
C LEU A 118 -16.26 -1.68 2.80
N HIS A 119 -16.50 -1.93 4.10
CA HIS A 119 -16.67 -0.87 5.08
C HIS A 119 -15.46 0.05 5.15
N MET A 120 -14.25 -0.52 5.21
CA MET A 120 -13.02 0.26 5.20
C MET A 120 -12.92 1.13 3.94
N SER A 121 -13.29 0.59 2.78
CA SER A 121 -13.29 1.34 1.51
C SER A 121 -14.23 2.55 1.53
N GLU A 122 -15.39 2.45 2.18
CA GLU A 122 -16.28 3.60 2.37
C GLU A 122 -15.73 4.60 3.38
N ARG A 123 -15.15 4.13 4.50
CA ARG A 123 -14.55 5.00 5.51
C ARG A 123 -13.37 5.79 4.96
N LEU A 124 -12.56 5.19 4.09
CA LEU A 124 -11.47 5.87 3.39
C LEU A 124 -11.95 7.05 2.54
N LYS A 125 -13.10 6.95 1.88
CA LYS A 125 -13.69 8.09 1.14
C LYS A 125 -14.05 9.24 2.08
N THR A 126 -14.55 8.94 3.28
CA THR A 126 -14.82 9.96 4.30
C THR A 126 -13.53 10.61 4.77
N TRP A 127 -12.50 9.82 5.09
CA TRP A 127 -11.18 10.33 5.49
C TRP A 127 -10.55 11.23 4.41
N GLN A 128 -10.66 10.85 3.14
CA GLN A 128 -10.12 11.63 2.02
C GLN A 128 -10.71 13.04 1.93
N ARG A 129 -12.00 13.22 2.28
CA ARG A 129 -12.64 14.55 2.32
C ARG A 129 -12.08 15.46 3.40
N HIS A 130 -11.47 14.90 4.44
CA HIS A 130 -10.87 15.64 5.56
C HIS A 130 -9.34 15.65 5.53
N ALA A 131 -8.74 15.10 4.48
CA ALA A 131 -7.29 14.85 4.42
C ALA A 131 -6.43 16.08 4.15
N GLU A 132 -7.02 17.22 3.77
CA GLU A 132 -6.28 18.44 3.44
C GLU A 132 -5.67 19.14 4.66
N HIS A 133 -6.35 19.07 5.82
CA HIS A 133 -5.90 19.74 7.05
C HIS A 133 -6.04 18.85 8.30
N PRO A 134 -5.30 17.72 8.37
CA PRO A 134 -5.29 16.89 9.56
C PRO A 134 -4.56 17.60 10.71
N LEU A 135 -5.22 17.65 11.88
CA LEU A 135 -4.65 18.21 13.10
C LEU A 135 -3.36 17.50 13.55
N ASN A 136 -3.28 16.18 13.33
CA ASN A 136 -2.10 15.38 13.71
C ASN A 136 -1.98 14.13 12.81
N VAL A 137 -1.14 14.19 11.78
CA VAL A 137 -0.94 13.09 10.83
C VAL A 137 -0.56 11.76 11.50
N PRO A 138 0.45 11.68 12.39
CA PRO A 138 0.76 10.43 13.09
C PRO A 138 -0.43 9.82 13.82
N LEU A 139 -1.19 10.62 14.56
CA LEU A 139 -2.35 10.15 15.32
C LEU A 139 -3.47 9.68 14.39
N THR A 140 -3.78 10.46 13.37
CA THR A 140 -4.80 10.09 12.36
C THR A 140 -4.42 8.79 11.65
N LEU A 141 -3.13 8.59 11.32
CA LEU A 141 -2.66 7.33 10.73
C LEU A 141 -2.77 6.15 11.70
N ALA A 142 -2.49 6.36 13.00
CA ALA A 142 -2.67 5.32 14.01
C ALA A 142 -4.14 4.92 14.13
N ASP A 143 -5.07 5.88 14.12
CA ASP A 143 -6.51 5.63 14.15
C ASP A 143 -6.97 4.84 12.93
N ILE A 144 -6.51 5.23 11.73
CA ILE A 144 -6.80 4.54 10.48
C ILE A 144 -6.27 3.09 10.51
N LEU A 145 -5.05 2.86 10.99
CA LEU A 145 -4.48 1.52 11.10
C LEU A 145 -5.24 0.67 12.14
N LEU A 146 -5.70 1.27 13.24
CA LEU A 146 -6.51 0.59 14.23
C LEU A 146 -7.87 0.17 13.65
N GLU A 147 -8.51 1.07 12.92
CA GLU A 147 -9.78 0.84 12.24
C GLU A 147 -9.66 -0.24 11.16
N TYR A 148 -8.59 -0.19 10.35
CA TYR A 148 -8.27 -1.24 9.38
C TYR A 148 -8.19 -2.61 10.06
N ARG A 149 -7.51 -2.72 11.19
CA ARG A 149 -7.40 -3.99 11.94
C ARG A 149 -8.76 -4.46 12.43
N SER A 150 -9.57 -3.58 13.01
CA SER A 150 -10.86 -3.96 13.59
C SER A 150 -11.90 -4.35 12.54
N GLU A 151 -11.98 -3.60 11.45
CA GLU A 151 -12.98 -3.81 10.40
C GLU A 151 -12.57 -4.95 9.46
N ALA A 152 -11.36 -4.87 8.90
CA ALA A 152 -10.92 -5.82 7.88
C ALA A 152 -10.48 -7.17 8.45
N PHE A 153 -10.09 -7.24 9.73
CA PHE A 153 -9.67 -8.49 10.38
C PHE A 153 -10.39 -8.69 11.71
N PRO A 154 -11.70 -8.96 11.68
CA PRO A 154 -12.45 -9.19 12.91
C PRO A 154 -11.85 -10.37 13.66
N ARG A 155 -11.74 -10.25 14.98
CA ARG A 155 -11.36 -11.38 15.83
C ARG A 155 -12.42 -12.46 15.67
N SER A 156 -12.01 -13.69 15.33
CA SER A 156 -12.93 -14.82 15.32
C SER A 156 -13.67 -14.86 16.66
N PRO A 157 -15.00 -15.06 16.68
CA PRO A 157 -15.73 -15.24 17.93
C PRO A 157 -15.06 -16.38 18.69
N ARG A 158 -14.72 -16.15 19.96
CA ARG A 158 -14.30 -17.24 20.85
C ARG A 158 -15.48 -18.22 20.91
N ALA A 159 -15.27 -19.44 20.43
CA ALA A 159 -16.19 -20.55 20.61
C ALA A 159 -16.24 -20.96 22.08
#